data_AF-A0A512MAY1-F1
#
_entry.id   AF-A0A512MAY1-F1
#
_cell.length_a   1.000
_cell.length_b   1.000
_cell.length_c   1.000
_cell.angle_alpha   90.00
_cell.angle_beta   90.00
_cell.angle_gamma   90.00
#
_symmetry.space_group_name_H-M   'P 1'
#
loop_
_entity.id
_entity.type
_entity.pdbx_description
1 polymer ?
#
loop_
_entity_poly.entity_id
_entity_poly.type
_entity_poly.pdbx_seq_one_letter_code
_entity_poly.pdbx_strand_id
1 'polypeptide(L)'
;MSKTRPFIIAAVSASLALGAFLAVRAFQPPFPLAKLEAVKPGMSQSQVRELLGEPSDATSKQWTYQRVLAFGYVNVLFDANGLVRHGHYETF
;
A
#
# COMPACT_ATOMS: atom_id res chain seq x y z
N MET A 1 18.83 10.93 -43.70
CA MET A 1 17.82 10.48 -42.72
C MET A 1 18.08 11.15 -41.38
N SER A 2 17.14 11.96 -40.87
CA SER A 2 17.34 12.68 -39.60
C SER A 2 17.27 11.73 -38.40
N LYS A 3 18.31 11.71 -37.57
CA LYS A 3 18.41 10.91 -36.34
C LYS A 3 17.45 11.37 -35.22
N THR A 4 16.79 12.50 -35.38
CA THR A 4 15.86 13.06 -34.37
C THR A 4 14.55 12.29 -34.24
N ARG A 5 14.03 11.73 -35.34
CA ARG A 5 12.77 10.96 -35.33
C ARG A 5 12.83 9.69 -34.47
N PRO A 6 13.84 8.80 -34.60
CA PRO A 6 13.92 7.61 -33.75
C PRO A 6 14.17 7.96 -32.27
N PHE A 7 14.90 9.05 -31.99
CA PHE A 7 15.12 9.50 -30.62
C PHE A 7 13.81 9.95 -29.95
N ILE A 8 12.98 10.74 -30.65
CA ILE A 8 11.68 11.19 -30.13
C ILE A 8 10.77 9.99 -29.86
N ILE A 9 10.70 9.03 -30.80
CA ILE A 9 9.88 7.83 -30.64
C ILE A 9 10.34 7.01 -29.42
N ALA A 10 11.65 6.83 -29.24
CA ALA A 10 12.20 6.12 -28.09
C ALA A 10 11.89 6.84 -26.77
N ALA A 11 12.06 8.16 -26.72
CA ALA A 11 11.76 8.96 -25.53
C ALA A 11 10.28 8.87 -25.14
N VAL A 12 9.37 9.07 -26.10
CA VAL A 12 7.92 8.97 -25.86
C VAL A 12 7.53 7.56 -25.38
N SER A 13 8.09 6.51 -26.01
CA SER A 13 7.80 5.13 -25.63
C SER A 13 8.28 4.82 -24.21
N ALA A 14 9.47 5.29 -23.83
CA ALA A 14 10.00 5.14 -22.48
C ALA A 14 9.13 5.88 -21.45
N SER A 15 8.68 7.09 -21.76
CA SER A 15 7.78 7.86 -20.89
C SER A 15 6.44 7.17 -20.68
N LEU A 16 5.84 6.60 -21.74
CA LEU A 16 4.59 5.85 -21.63
C LEU A 16 4.75 4.58 -20.81
N ALA A 17 5.84 3.82 -21.03
CA ALA A 17 6.12 2.61 -20.26
C ALA A 17 6.33 2.92 -18.77
N LEU A 18 7.07 3.98 -18.47
CA LEU A 18 7.27 4.44 -17.09
C LEU A 18 5.95 4.90 -16.45
N GLY A 19 5.15 5.69 -17.18
CA GLY A 19 3.84 6.14 -16.71
C GLY A 19 2.90 4.98 -16.39
N ALA A 20 2.80 3.99 -17.29
CA ALA A 20 2.00 2.78 -17.07
C ALA A 20 2.50 1.97 -15.87
N PHE A 21 3.83 1.81 -15.73
CA PHE A 21 4.43 1.12 -14.59
C PHE A 21 4.09 1.82 -13.27
N LEU A 22 4.25 3.14 -13.20
CA LEU A 22 3.93 3.92 -12.00
C LEU A 22 2.43 3.84 -11.67
N ALA A 23 1.56 3.93 -12.66
CA ALA A 23 0.12 3.77 -12.47
C ALA A 23 -0.22 2.40 -11.85
N VAL A 24 0.29 1.30 -12.41
CA VAL A 24 0.07 -0.04 -11.85
C VAL A 24 0.56 -0.14 -10.42
N ARG A 25 1.74 0.43 -10.12
CA ARG A 25 2.31 0.40 -8.76
C ARG A 25 1.50 1.23 -7.77
N ALA A 26 0.83 2.28 -8.26
CA ALA A 26 0.04 3.17 -7.45
C ALA A 26 -1.32 2.58 -7.04
N PHE A 27 -1.95 1.78 -7.91
CA PHE A 27 -3.23 1.11 -7.59
C PHE A 27 -3.08 -0.26 -6.93
N GLN A 28 -1.84 -0.70 -6.65
CA GLN A 28 -1.61 -1.94 -5.90
C GLN A 28 -1.73 -1.70 -4.39
N PRO A 29 -2.37 -2.62 -3.64
CA PRO A 29 -2.47 -2.50 -2.19
C PRO A 29 -1.09 -2.38 -1.52
N PRO A 30 -1.00 -1.69 -0.37
CA PRO A 30 0.28 -1.46 0.31
C PRO A 30 0.93 -2.78 0.73
N PHE A 31 0.14 -3.80 1.04
CA PHE A 31 0.57 -5.15 1.36
C PHE A 31 -0.05 -6.20 0.43
N PRO A 32 0.57 -7.39 0.29
CA PRO A 32 -0.07 -8.54 -0.32
C PRO A 32 -1.41 -8.84 0.38
N LEU A 33 -2.47 -9.12 -0.40
CA LEU A 33 -3.81 -9.40 0.14
C LEU A 33 -3.79 -10.52 1.19
N ALA A 34 -2.96 -11.56 1.00
CA ALA A 34 -2.79 -12.64 1.97
C ALA A 34 -2.31 -12.16 3.36
N LYS A 35 -1.51 -11.09 3.44
CA LYS A 35 -1.13 -10.51 4.73
C LYS A 35 -2.29 -9.75 5.36
N LEU A 36 -3.11 -9.08 4.56
CA LEU A 36 -4.29 -8.37 5.07
C LEU A 36 -5.35 -9.34 5.59
N GLU A 37 -5.59 -10.43 4.86
CA GLU A 37 -6.49 -11.51 5.26
C GLU A 37 -6.00 -12.29 6.50
N ALA A 38 -4.68 -12.26 6.76
CA ALA A 38 -4.10 -12.86 7.94
C ALA A 38 -4.35 -12.03 9.21
N VAL A 39 -4.69 -10.73 9.10
CA VAL A 39 -5.09 -9.91 10.26
C VAL A 39 -6.49 -10.35 10.70
N LYS A 40 -6.58 -10.98 11.87
CA LYS A 40 -7.84 -11.50 12.41
C LYS A 40 -8.27 -10.75 13.67
N PRO A 41 -9.58 -10.65 13.93
CA PRO A 41 -10.07 -10.14 15.21
C PRO A 41 -9.48 -10.91 16.38
N GLY A 42 -9.13 -10.20 17.46
CA GLY A 42 -8.49 -10.76 18.65
C GLY A 42 -6.96 -10.79 18.60
N MET A 43 -6.31 -10.46 17.48
CA MET A 43 -4.85 -10.31 17.46
C MET A 43 -4.39 -9.13 18.32
N SER A 44 -3.28 -9.29 19.03
CA SER A 44 -2.65 -8.19 19.77
C SER A 44 -1.94 -7.23 18.82
N GLN A 45 -1.72 -6.00 19.27
CA GLN A 45 -0.87 -5.01 18.58
C GLN A 45 0.52 -5.57 18.21
N SER A 46 1.13 -6.38 19.07
CA SER A 46 2.43 -7.01 18.77
C SER A 46 2.34 -8.02 17.61
N GLN A 47 1.31 -8.86 17.59
CA GLN A 47 1.08 -9.81 16.49
C GLN A 47 0.83 -9.10 15.16
N VAL A 48 0.05 -8.01 15.18
CA VAL A 48 -0.20 -7.20 13.98
C VAL A 48 1.10 -6.56 13.48
N ARG A 49 1.95 -6.05 14.40
CA ARG A 49 3.26 -5.49 14.06
C ARG A 49 4.21 -6.54 13.49
N GLU A 50 4.23 -7.75 14.01
CA GLU A 50 5.03 -8.85 13.43
C GLU A 50 4.58 -9.20 12.01
N LEU A 51 3.26 -9.13 11.74
CA LEU A 51 2.67 -9.48 10.45
C LEU A 51 2.89 -8.40 9.38
N LEU A 52 2.55 -7.16 9.73
CA LEU A 52 2.48 -6.01 8.81
C LEU A 52 3.70 -5.08 8.90
N GLY A 53 4.50 -5.19 9.96
CA GLY A 53 5.57 -4.24 10.28
C GLY A 53 5.06 -3.03 11.07
N GLU A 54 5.89 -1.98 11.11
CA GLU A 54 5.52 -0.72 11.75
C GLU A 54 4.45 0.03 10.94
N PRO A 55 3.43 0.61 11.60
CA PRO A 55 2.47 1.48 10.95
C PRO A 55 3.10 2.81 10.55
N SER A 56 2.52 3.44 9.54
CA SER A 56 2.90 4.80 9.11
C SER A 56 2.42 5.85 10.10
N ASP A 57 1.26 5.62 10.70
CA ASP A 57 0.70 6.42 11.78
C ASP A 57 0.00 5.52 12.80
N ALA A 58 0.15 5.82 14.09
CA ALA A 58 -0.29 4.98 15.19
C ALA A 58 -0.95 5.78 16.30
N THR A 59 -2.22 5.50 16.55
CA THR A 59 -2.93 5.92 17.76
C THR A 59 -3.22 4.71 18.65
N SER A 60 -3.70 4.94 19.87
CA SER A 60 -4.06 3.86 20.80
C SER A 60 -5.20 2.96 20.30
N LYS A 61 -6.05 3.46 19.39
CA LYS A 61 -7.25 2.76 18.87
C LYS A 61 -7.16 2.38 17.41
N GLN A 62 -6.25 2.97 16.65
CA GLN A 62 -6.16 2.78 15.21
C GLN A 62 -4.72 2.90 14.74
N TRP A 63 -4.29 1.94 13.93
CA TRP A 63 -3.05 2.01 13.18
C TRP A 63 -3.33 2.12 11.69
N THR A 64 -2.61 3.03 11.04
CA THR A 64 -2.73 3.30 9.61
C THR A 64 -1.44 2.89 8.93
N TYR A 65 -1.56 2.11 7.86
CA TYR A 65 -0.45 1.69 7.04
C TYR A 65 -0.58 2.21 5.63
N GLN A 66 0.44 2.94 5.18
CA GLN A 66 0.49 3.52 3.86
C GLN A 66 1.84 3.22 3.21
N ARG A 67 1.83 2.95 1.89
CA ARG A 67 3.05 2.79 1.09
C ARG A 67 3.24 4.04 0.24
N VAL A 68 4.49 4.49 0.14
CA VAL A 68 4.88 5.57 -0.78
C VAL A 68 4.44 5.21 -2.20
N LEU A 69 3.78 6.17 -2.87
CA LEU A 69 3.18 6.03 -4.21
C LEU A 69 1.94 5.14 -4.30
N ALA A 70 1.41 4.54 -3.23
CA ALA A 70 0.14 3.81 -3.28
C ALA A 70 -1.06 4.74 -3.03
N PHE A 71 -2.08 4.68 -3.90
CA PHE A 71 -3.39 5.28 -3.69
C PHE A 71 -4.22 4.38 -2.79
N GLY A 72 -4.03 4.51 -1.47
CA GLY A 72 -4.83 3.83 -0.46
C GLY A 72 -4.06 3.59 0.83
N TYR A 73 -4.77 3.12 1.85
CA TYR A 73 -4.20 2.77 3.14
C TYR A 73 -4.95 1.59 3.76
N VAL A 74 -4.30 0.95 4.73
CA VAL A 74 -4.91 -0.10 5.55
C VAL A 74 -5.05 0.43 6.95
N ASN A 75 -6.27 0.36 7.48
CA ASN A 75 -6.55 0.70 8.86
C ASN A 75 -6.80 -0.57 9.67
N VAL A 76 -6.13 -0.67 10.81
CA VAL A 76 -6.39 -1.71 11.81
C VAL A 76 -6.93 -1.03 13.06
N LEU A 77 -8.16 -1.40 13.42
CA LEU A 77 -8.87 -0.86 14.58
C LEU A 77 -8.73 -1.81 15.77
N PHE A 78 -8.34 -1.25 16.92
CA PHE A 78 -8.18 -1.97 18.17
C PHE A 78 -9.30 -1.63 19.15
N ASP A 79 -9.66 -2.59 20.00
CA ASP A 79 -10.53 -2.38 21.15
C ASP A 79 -9.78 -1.73 22.32
N ALA A 80 -10.48 -1.54 23.45
CA ALA A 80 -9.90 -0.96 24.65
C ALA A 80 -8.80 -1.83 25.29
N ASN A 81 -8.75 -3.12 24.95
CA ASN A 81 -7.73 -4.06 25.43
C ASN A 81 -6.54 -4.13 24.46
N GLY A 82 -6.54 -3.37 23.37
CA GLY A 82 -5.47 -3.40 22.37
C GLY A 82 -5.55 -4.60 21.42
N LEU A 83 -6.72 -5.21 21.29
CA LEU A 83 -6.96 -6.34 20.38
C LEU A 83 -7.68 -5.88 19.11
N VAL A 84 -7.35 -6.47 17.97
CA VAL A 84 -8.00 -6.14 16.70
C VAL A 84 -9.50 -6.40 16.80
N ARG A 85 -10.32 -5.38 16.50
CA ARG A 85 -11.75 -5.57 16.19
C ARG A 85 -11.96 -5.83 14.72
N HIS A 86 -11.31 -5.03 13.88
CA HIS A 86 -11.51 -5.05 12.44
C HIS A 86 -10.28 -4.51 11.69
N GLY A 87 -9.87 -5.18 10.62
CA GLY A 87 -8.93 -4.66 9.64
C GLY A 87 -9.69 -4.27 8.39
N HIS A 88 -9.57 -3.01 7.96
CA HIS A 88 -10.25 -2.49 6.77
C HIS A 88 -9.23 -1.93 5.78
N TYR A 89 -9.39 -2.28 4.50
CA TYR A 89 -8.59 -1.72 3.42
C TYR A 89 -9.42 -0.66 2.69
N GLU A 90 -8.89 0.57 2.59
CA GLU A 90 -9.55 1.66 1.88
C GLU A 90 -8.70 2.10 0.68
N THR A 91 -9.36 2.16 -0.47
CA THR A 91 -8.86 2.81 -1.69
C THR A 91 -9.56 4.14 -1.86
N PHE A 92 -8.82 5.15 -2.33
CA PHE A 92 -9.39 6.45 -2.73
C PHE A 92 -10.22 6.35 -4.00
#